data_AF-F2R7S4-F1
#
_entry.id   AF-F2R7S4-F1
#
_cell.length_a   1.000
_cell.length_b   1.000
_cell.length_c   1.000
_cell.angle_alpha   90.00
_cell.angle_beta   90.00
_cell.angle_gamma   90.00
#
_symmetry.space_group_name_H-M   'P 1'
#
loop_
_entity.id
_entity.type
_entity.pdbx_description
1 polymer ?
#
loop_
_entity_poly.entity_id
_entity_poly.type
_entity_poly.pdbx_seq_one_letter_code
_entity_poly.pdbx_strand_id
1 'polypeptide(L)'
;MSNPQGVAGSAAVRLVFEYEGDDVRLVLQQPVDTVVRGSGAEGRAGYVVETRDDQGRSLERVPARGAFRESAEVFPEDHAEPVVRVDVEARGAFTVIVPAPAEAAEVAVVRVAPPGREAAPPAVAARDVDLATFRLER
;
A
#
# COMPACT_ATOMS: atom_id res chain seq x y z
N MET A 1 4.46 42.89 9.25
CA MET A 1 3.68 42.10 8.28
C MET A 1 3.94 40.63 8.60
N SER A 2 3.05 40.01 9.38
CA SER A 2 3.20 38.60 9.78
C SER A 2 2.67 37.72 8.65
N ASN A 3 3.55 36.94 8.04
CA ASN A 3 3.16 35.96 7.04
C ASN A 3 2.46 34.80 7.76
N PRO A 4 1.24 34.38 7.38
CA PRO A 4 0.60 33.22 7.99
C PRO A 4 1.45 31.99 7.64
N GLN A 5 1.95 31.31 8.66
CA GLN A 5 2.67 30.06 8.51
C GLN A 5 1.78 29.09 7.74
N GLY A 6 2.26 28.68 6.56
CA GLY A 6 1.68 27.56 5.83
C GLY A 6 1.65 26.37 6.76
N VAL A 7 0.50 25.70 6.83
CA VAL A 7 0.33 24.44 7.54
C VAL A 7 1.48 23.52 7.07
N ALA A 8 2.39 23.17 7.97
CA ALA A 8 3.52 22.31 7.64
C ALA A 8 2.95 20.98 7.11
N GLY A 9 2.99 20.79 5.79
CA GLY A 9 2.76 19.48 5.21
C GLY A 9 3.86 18.56 5.71
N SER A 10 3.51 17.42 6.30
CA SER A 10 4.51 16.38 6.58
C SER A 10 5.20 16.03 5.27
N ALA A 11 6.54 15.94 5.27
CA ALA A 11 7.29 15.45 4.12
C ALA A 11 6.67 14.14 3.62
N ALA A 12 6.65 13.93 2.30
CA ALA A 12 6.06 12.77 1.69
C ALA A 12 7.03 12.13 0.71
N VAL A 13 6.89 10.82 0.51
CA VAL A 13 7.73 10.06 -0.41
C VAL A 13 6.84 9.30 -1.37
N ARG A 14 7.12 9.42 -2.67
CA ARG A 14 6.58 8.55 -3.71
C ARG A 14 7.41 7.28 -3.75
N LEU A 15 6.72 6.15 -3.66
CA LEU A 15 7.30 4.83 -3.70
C LEU A 15 6.74 4.08 -4.91
N VAL A 16 7.62 3.42 -5.67
CA VAL A 16 7.21 2.50 -6.73
C VAL A 16 7.69 1.11 -6.35
N PHE A 17 6.77 0.16 -6.34
CA PHE A 17 7.04 -1.24 -6.06
C PHE A 17 6.77 -2.08 -7.30
N GLU A 18 7.55 -3.12 -7.50
CA GLU A 18 7.18 -4.25 -8.36
C GLU A 18 6.88 -5.47 -7.49
N TYR A 19 6.03 -6.36 -8.02
CA TYR A 19 5.69 -7.61 -7.36
C TYR A 19 5.49 -8.75 -8.35
N GLU A 20 5.75 -9.95 -7.85
CA GLU A 20 5.44 -11.24 -8.47
C GLU A 20 5.00 -12.20 -7.35
N GLY A 21 3.72 -12.56 -7.32
CA GLY A 21 3.09 -13.17 -6.15
C GLY A 21 3.24 -12.29 -4.90
N ASP A 22 3.75 -12.88 -3.83
CA ASP A 22 4.07 -12.19 -2.57
C ASP A 22 5.49 -11.60 -2.55
N ASP A 23 6.31 -11.81 -3.59
CA ASP A 23 7.65 -11.24 -3.68
C ASP A 23 7.59 -9.78 -4.12
N VAL A 24 7.89 -8.87 -3.19
CA VAL A 24 7.83 -7.42 -3.42
C VAL A 24 9.22 -6.82 -3.44
N ARG A 25 9.45 -5.91 -4.39
CA ARG A 25 10.70 -5.14 -4.49
C ARG A 25 10.41 -3.65 -4.62
N LEU A 26 11.12 -2.83 -3.85
CA LEU A 26 11.07 -1.38 -3.94
C LEU A 26 12.02 -0.90 -5.04
N VAL A 27 11.49 -0.28 -6.08
CA VAL A 27 12.27 0.14 -7.27
C VAL A 27 12.53 1.64 -7.34
N LEU A 28 11.74 2.45 -6.64
CA LEU A 28 11.96 3.91 -6.57
C LEU A 28 11.51 4.47 -5.22
N GLN A 29 12.34 5.35 -4.67
CA GLN A 29 11.99 6.28 -3.60
C GLN A 29 12.24 7.70 -4.09
N GLN A 30 11.23 8.56 -4.00
CA GLN A 30 11.35 9.94 -4.45
C GLN A 30 10.65 10.88 -3.46
N PRO A 31 11.38 11.75 -2.75
CA PRO A 31 10.78 12.81 -1.95
C PRO A 31 9.89 13.70 -2.83
N VAL A 32 8.73 14.08 -2.31
CA VAL A 32 7.77 14.94 -2.99
C VAL A 32 7.23 16.00 -2.05
N ASP A 33 7.04 17.22 -2.56
CA ASP A 33 6.43 18.33 -1.83
C ASP A 33 4.91 18.30 -2.05
N THR A 34 4.21 17.48 -1.28
CA THR A 34 2.76 17.36 -1.35
C THR A 34 2.16 17.06 0.02
N VAL A 35 0.93 17.53 0.25
CA VAL A 35 0.18 17.20 1.46
C VAL A 35 -0.57 15.90 1.22
N VAL A 36 -0.06 14.79 1.75
CA VAL A 36 -0.80 13.53 1.81
C VAL A 36 -1.66 13.57 3.07
N ARG A 37 -2.99 13.52 2.91
CA ARG A 37 -3.89 13.32 4.05
C ARG A 37 -3.85 11.85 4.44
N GLY A 38 -3.62 11.56 5.72
CA GLY A 38 -3.74 10.22 6.30
C GLY A 38 -5.05 9.58 5.84
N SER A 39 -4.94 8.38 5.28
CA SER A 39 -6.00 7.82 4.43
C SER A 39 -7.13 7.13 5.21
N GLY A 40 -7.03 7.06 6.54
CA GLY A 40 -8.02 6.41 7.41
C GLY A 40 -8.23 4.92 7.08
N ALA A 41 -7.20 4.24 6.55
CA ALA A 41 -7.30 2.84 6.10
C ALA A 41 -7.37 1.80 7.23
N GLU A 42 -7.56 2.24 8.47
CA GLU A 42 -7.70 1.34 9.62
C GLU A 42 -8.86 0.36 9.37
N GLY A 43 -8.56 -0.94 9.51
CA GLY A 43 -9.57 -2.01 9.42
C GLY A 43 -10.08 -2.34 8.01
N ARG A 44 -9.54 -1.75 6.93
CA ARG A 44 -9.93 -2.13 5.56
C ARG A 44 -9.08 -3.29 5.06
N ALA A 45 -9.73 -4.42 4.76
CA ALA A 45 -9.13 -5.56 4.08
C ALA A 45 -8.42 -5.16 2.78
N GLY A 46 -7.31 -5.82 2.47
CA GLY A 46 -6.55 -5.62 1.23
C GLY A 46 -5.07 -5.35 1.50
N TYR A 47 -4.45 -4.53 0.66
CA TYR A 47 -3.03 -4.21 0.77
C TYR A 47 -2.83 -2.75 1.17
N VAL A 48 -1.92 -2.52 2.12
CA VAL A 48 -1.51 -1.19 2.57
C VAL A 48 0.00 -1.06 2.53
N VAL A 49 0.48 0.17 2.42
CA VAL A 49 1.86 0.54 2.72
C VAL A 49 1.86 1.30 4.02
N GLU A 50 2.64 0.83 4.98
CA GLU A 50 2.85 1.48 6.26
C GLU A 50 4.16 2.25 6.24
N THR A 51 4.17 3.46 6.80
CA THR A 51 5.43 4.06 7.26
C THR A 51 5.63 3.71 8.73
N ARG A 52 6.86 3.36 9.09
CA ARG A 52 7.22 2.92 10.44
C ARG A 52 8.41 3.71 10.97
N ASP A 53 8.47 3.86 12.28
CA ASP A 53 9.66 4.38 12.95
C ASP A 53 10.77 3.34 13.06
N ASP A 54 11.88 3.71 13.70
CA ASP A 54 13.03 2.85 13.93
C ASP A 54 12.77 1.70 14.93
N GLN A 55 11.64 1.74 15.63
CA GLN A 55 11.16 0.67 16.52
C GLN A 55 10.16 -0.26 15.81
N GLY A 56 9.90 -0.03 14.52
CA GLY A 56 8.93 -0.78 13.74
C GLY A 56 7.47 -0.44 14.04
N ARG A 57 7.19 0.65 14.77
CA ARG A 57 5.82 1.08 15.07
C ARG A 57 5.23 1.77 13.85
N SER A 58 4.03 1.35 13.44
CA SER A 58 3.26 2.00 12.37
C SER A 58 2.93 3.44 12.74
N LEU A 59 3.33 4.37 11.87
CA LEU A 59 3.05 5.80 11.96
C LEU A 59 1.81 6.15 11.13
N GLU A 60 1.76 5.68 9.88
CA GLU A 60 0.67 5.92 8.93
C GLU A 60 0.43 4.69 8.06
N ARG A 61 -0.82 4.53 7.61
CA ARG A 61 -1.23 3.46 6.67
C ARG A 61 -1.87 4.06 5.42
N VAL A 62 -1.39 3.64 4.25
CA VAL A 62 -1.90 4.09 2.95
C VAL A 62 -2.30 2.91 2.06
N PRO A 63 -3.54 2.85 1.52
CA PRO A 63 -3.98 1.76 0.65
C PRO A 63 -3.15 1.66 -0.63
N ALA A 64 -2.63 0.47 -0.90
CA ALA A 64 -1.97 0.12 -2.15
C ALA A 64 -3.03 -0.23 -3.22
N ARG A 65 -3.81 0.76 -3.65
CA ARG A 65 -4.95 0.53 -4.56
C ARG A 65 -4.48 -0.10 -5.87
N GLY A 66 -5.05 -1.26 -6.21
CA GLY A 66 -4.75 -1.96 -7.45
C GLY A 66 -3.42 -2.71 -7.46
N ALA A 67 -2.73 -2.82 -6.32
CA ALA A 67 -1.66 -3.79 -6.13
C ALA A 67 -2.21 -5.22 -6.05
N PHE A 68 -1.37 -6.21 -6.36
CA PHE A 68 -1.67 -7.65 -6.27
C PHE A 68 -2.99 -8.03 -6.96
N ARG A 69 -3.17 -7.60 -8.21
CA ARG A 69 -4.34 -7.99 -9.01
C ARG A 69 -4.15 -9.44 -9.49
N GLU A 70 -5.05 -10.30 -9.07
CA GLU A 70 -5.09 -11.72 -9.45
C GLU A 70 -6.09 -12.01 -10.58
N SER A 71 -6.69 -10.97 -11.18
CA SER A 71 -7.58 -11.11 -12.33
C SER A 71 -7.31 -10.05 -13.39
N ALA A 72 -7.45 -10.45 -14.65
CA ALA A 72 -7.34 -9.58 -15.81
C ALA A 72 -8.63 -9.61 -16.63
N GLU A 73 -9.01 -8.46 -17.17
CA GLU A 73 -10.06 -8.34 -18.16
C GLU A 73 -9.43 -8.54 -19.54
N VAL A 74 -9.90 -9.55 -20.26
CA VAL A 74 -9.39 -9.94 -21.57
C VAL A 74 -10.44 -9.60 -22.62
N PHE A 75 -10.01 -8.88 -23.64
CA PHE A 75 -10.79 -8.56 -24.81
C PHE A 75 -10.45 -9.59 -25.89
N PRO A 76 -11.38 -10.49 -26.26
CA PRO A 76 -11.14 -11.48 -27.30
C PRO A 76 -10.82 -10.82 -28.64
N GLU A 77 -10.08 -11.53 -29.49
CA GLU A 77 -9.77 -11.08 -30.85
C GLU A 77 -11.05 -11.00 -31.72
N ASP A 78 -11.99 -11.92 -31.50
CA ASP A 78 -13.34 -11.79 -32.07
C ASP A 78 -14.15 -10.79 -31.25
N HIS A 79 -14.38 -9.61 -31.82
CA HIS A 79 -15.15 -8.54 -31.19
C HIS A 79 -16.64 -8.85 -31.02
N ALA A 80 -17.15 -9.96 -31.57
CA ALA A 80 -18.50 -10.47 -31.27
C ALA A 80 -18.57 -11.25 -29.95
N GLU A 81 -17.42 -11.71 -29.43
CA GLU A 81 -17.35 -12.41 -28.14
C GLU A 81 -17.40 -11.43 -26.97
N PRO A 82 -17.99 -11.83 -25.83
CA PRO A 82 -18.04 -10.99 -24.64
C PRO A 82 -16.64 -10.80 -24.03
N VAL A 83 -16.42 -9.64 -23.43
CA VAL A 83 -15.25 -9.40 -22.58
C VAL A 83 -15.30 -10.35 -21.38
N VAL A 84 -14.22 -11.09 -21.15
CA VAL A 84 -14.12 -12.09 -20.07
C VAL A 84 -13.12 -11.65 -19.01
N ARG A 85 -13.32 -12.14 -17.78
CA ARG A 85 -12.31 -12.06 -16.73
C ARG A 85 -11.67 -13.42 -16.54
N VAL A 86 -10.34 -13.42 -16.44
CA VAL A 86 -9.55 -14.62 -16.19
C VAL A 86 -8.66 -14.39 -14.97
N ASP A 87 -8.42 -15.46 -14.22
CA ASP A 87 -7.44 -15.45 -13.14
C ASP A 87 -6.04 -15.38 -13.75
N VAL A 88 -5.19 -14.56 -13.16
CA VAL A 88 -3.79 -14.38 -13.58
C VAL A 88 -2.90 -14.40 -12.36
N GLU A 89 -1.65 -14.81 -12.57
CA GLU A 89 -0.63 -14.66 -11.54
C GLU A 89 -0.45 -13.17 -11.18
N ALA A 90 -0.41 -12.87 -9.89
CA ALA A 90 -0.27 -11.51 -9.40
C ALA A 90 1.11 -10.97 -9.75
N ARG A 91 1.22 -10.22 -10.85
CA ARG A 91 2.48 -9.58 -11.26
C ARG A 91 2.22 -8.17 -11.76
N GLY A 92 3.08 -7.24 -11.37
CA GLY A 92 3.03 -5.88 -11.88
C GLY A 92 3.80 -4.88 -11.03
N ALA A 93 3.40 -3.62 -11.14
CA ALA A 93 3.93 -2.53 -10.34
C ALA A 93 2.80 -1.66 -9.79
N PHE A 94 3.03 -1.03 -8.65
CA PHE A 94 2.12 -0.02 -8.11
C PHE A 94 2.90 1.15 -7.53
N THR A 95 2.24 2.32 -7.50
CA THR A 95 2.79 3.55 -6.96
C THR A 95 1.94 4.02 -5.80
N VAL A 96 2.59 4.43 -4.72
CA VAL A 96 1.95 5.04 -3.56
C VAL A 96 2.72 6.30 -3.16
N ILE A 97 2.03 7.26 -2.57
CA ILE A 97 2.68 8.38 -1.89
C ILE A 97 2.30 8.27 -0.41
N VAL A 98 3.30 8.23 0.45
CA VAL A 98 3.12 8.06 1.90
C VAL A 98 3.61 9.29 2.66
N PRO A 99 2.97 9.67 3.77
CA PRO A 99 3.54 10.61 4.72
C PRO A 99 4.80 10.01 5.34
N ALA A 100 5.92 10.73 5.27
CA ALA A 100 7.22 10.36 5.82
C ALA A 100 7.70 11.46 6.79
N PRO A 101 7.12 11.54 8.00
CA PRO A 101 7.60 12.46 9.04
C PRO A 101 9.06 12.13 9.42
N ALA A 102 9.72 13.01 10.18
CA ALA A 102 11.15 12.88 10.48
C ALA A 102 11.52 11.60 11.24
N GLU A 103 10.57 11.05 12.00
CA GLU A 103 10.66 9.77 12.71
C GLU A 103 10.50 8.55 11.79
N ALA A 104 9.97 8.70 10.57
CA ALA A 104 9.83 7.59 9.63
C ALA A 104 11.22 7.07 9.21
N ALA A 105 11.41 5.77 9.36
CA ALA A 105 12.66 5.08 9.07
C ALA A 105 12.45 3.96 8.04
N GLU A 106 11.25 3.38 7.99
CA GLU A 106 10.94 2.21 7.18
C GLU A 106 9.58 2.31 6.51
N VAL A 107 9.43 1.55 5.43
CA VAL A 107 8.14 1.28 4.78
C VAL A 107 7.90 -0.21 4.70
N ALA A 108 6.69 -0.65 5.00
CA ALA A 108 6.28 -2.04 4.90
C ALA A 108 5.08 -2.19 3.97
N VAL A 109 5.11 -3.20 3.09
CA VAL A 109 3.93 -3.61 2.30
C VAL A 109 3.24 -4.71 3.07
N VAL A 110 1.98 -4.46 3.46
CA VAL A 110 1.25 -5.30 4.40
C VAL A 110 -0.05 -5.77 3.78
N ARG A 111 -0.30 -7.08 3.87
CA ARG A 111 -1.60 -7.69 3.56
C ARG A 111 -2.45 -7.69 4.83
N VAL A 112 -3.52 -6.89 4.80
CA VAL A 112 -4.52 -6.78 5.86
C VAL A 112 -5.62 -7.79 5.59
N ALA A 113 -5.80 -8.73 6.51
CA ALA A 113 -6.85 -9.72 6.42
C ALA A 113 -8.23 -9.08 6.53
N PRO A 114 -9.26 -9.61 5.85
CA PRO A 114 -10.62 -9.15 6.07
C PRO A 114 -11.02 -9.35 7.53
N PRO A 115 -11.77 -8.40 8.13
CA PRO A 115 -12.31 -8.60 9.48
C PRO A 115 -13.14 -9.88 9.47
N GLY A 116 -12.80 -10.80 10.37
CA GLY A 116 -13.48 -12.09 10.45
C GLY A 116 -14.98 -11.90 10.56
N ARG A 117 -15.76 -12.59 9.71
CA ARG A 117 -17.21 -12.62 9.84
C ARG A 117 -17.53 -13.29 11.18
N GLU A 118 -18.18 -12.56 12.08
CA GLU A 118 -18.53 -13.00 13.43
C GLU A 118 -19.50 -14.19 13.37
N ALA A 119 -18.97 -15.41 13.19
CA ALA A 119 -19.72 -16.68 13.21
C ALA A 119 -18.84 -17.94 13.40
N ALA A 120 -17.52 -17.82 13.63
CA ALA A 120 -16.65 -18.98 13.86
C ALA A 120 -16.02 -18.93 15.27
N PRO A 121 -15.87 -20.09 15.96
CA PRO A 121 -15.24 -20.16 17.29
C PRO A 121 -13.80 -19.63 17.26
N PRO A 122 -13.17 -19.27 18.40
CA PRO A 122 -11.97 -18.44 18.45
C PRO A 122 -10.75 -19.17 17.90
N ALA A 123 -10.61 -19.20 16.58
CA ALA A 123 -9.48 -19.73 15.86
C ALA A 123 -8.80 -18.56 15.15
N VAL A 124 -7.72 -18.09 15.78
CA VAL A 124 -6.67 -17.21 15.24
C VAL A 124 -7.22 -16.01 14.47
N ALA A 125 -7.38 -14.87 15.16
CA ALA A 125 -7.60 -13.58 14.49
C ALA A 125 -6.59 -13.44 13.34
N ALA A 126 -7.10 -13.34 12.11
CA ALA A 126 -6.25 -13.22 10.93
C ALA A 126 -5.38 -11.97 11.10
N ARG A 127 -4.07 -12.18 11.21
CA ARG A 127 -3.11 -11.11 11.48
C ARG A 127 -2.68 -10.47 10.17
N ASP A 128 -2.43 -9.17 10.22
CA ASP A 128 -1.72 -8.45 9.17
C ASP A 128 -0.38 -9.15 8.90
N VAL A 129 -0.05 -9.34 7.62
CA VAL A 129 1.19 -10.01 7.18
C VAL A 129 2.05 -9.02 6.42
N ASP A 130 3.27 -8.82 6.90
CA ASP A 130 4.30 -8.09 6.17
C ASP A 130 4.79 -8.94 4.99
N LEU A 131 4.62 -8.42 3.77
CA LEU A 131 5.15 -9.04 2.57
C LEU A 131 6.60 -8.62 2.33
N ALA A 132 6.93 -7.36 2.61
CA ALA A 132 8.29 -6.84 2.56
C ALA A 132 8.43 -5.54 3.36
N THR A 133 9.65 -5.28 3.84
CA THR A 133 10.02 -4.05 4.56
C THR A 133 11.30 -3.46 3.96
N PHE A 134 11.33 -2.14 3.80
CA PHE A 134 12.44 -1.40 3.19
C PHE A 134 12.80 -0.17 4.01
N ARG A 135 14.07 0.22 4.01
CA ARG A 135 14.53 1.47 4.65
C ARG A 135 14.16 2.66 3.77
N LEU A 136 13.67 3.73 4.39
CA LEU A 136 13.46 5.00 3.72
C LEU A 136 14.79 5.70 3.47
N GLU A 137 15.00 6.16 2.24
CA GLU A 137 16.12 7.04 1.90
C GLU A 137 15.85 8.45 2.43
N ARG A 138 16.87 9.10 3.01
CA ARG A 138 16.80 10.46 3.56
C ARG A 138 17.68 11.41 2.78
#